data_AF-A0A523MNI6-F1
#
_entry.id   AF-A0A523MNI6-F1
#
_cell.length_a   1.000
_cell.length_b   1.000
_cell.length_c   1.000
_cell.angle_alpha   90.00
_cell.angle_beta   90.00
_cell.angle_gamma   90.00
#
_symmetry.space_group_name_H-M   'P 1'
#
loop_
_entity.id
_entity.type
_entity.pdbx_description
1 polymer ?
#
loop_
_entity_poly.entity_id
_entity_poly.type
_entity_poly.pdbx_seq_one_letter_code
_entity_poly.pdbx_strand_id
1 'polypeptide(L)'
;MDLLKRKGKVRQRASAHRGTERSDAPRSWDDHVKNIAFLMDKSGQWSLSPAFDLTYSFNPSGLWTASHQMTLNGKRDAFTIEDFKACAHTASMKRGRAEAIVAEVLAVVSRWQVYARDAGVLVAWQEQIGQTLRLGGF
;
A
#
# COMPACT_ATOMS: atom_id res chain seq x y z
N MET A 1 -18.91 20.69 -50.19
CA MET A 1 -18.14 19.64 -50.87
C MET A 1 -16.93 19.31 -50.02
N ASP A 2 -16.93 18.09 -49.48
CA ASP A 2 -15.78 17.39 -48.89
C ASP A 2 -14.52 17.45 -49.76
N LEU A 3 -13.32 17.39 -49.15
CA LEU A 3 -12.58 16.13 -49.06
C LEU A 3 -11.18 16.26 -48.44
N LEU A 4 -10.90 15.30 -47.56
CA LEU A 4 -9.61 14.86 -47.03
C LEU A 4 -8.50 14.65 -48.08
N LYS A 5 -7.24 14.88 -47.68
CA LYS A 5 -6.06 14.00 -47.88
C LYS A 5 -5.04 14.26 -46.75
N ARG A 6 -4.97 13.51 -45.64
CA ARG A 6 -4.30 12.21 -45.39
C ARG A 6 -2.85 12.02 -45.89
N LYS A 7 -1.96 11.85 -44.89
CA LYS A 7 -0.81 10.92 -44.76
C LYS A 7 0.62 11.40 -45.10
N GLY A 8 1.48 11.35 -44.09
CA GLY A 8 2.95 11.26 -44.17
C GLY A 8 3.52 10.85 -42.80
N LYS A 9 4.16 9.69 -42.71
CA LYS A 9 4.56 8.98 -41.48
C LYS A 9 5.83 9.56 -40.85
N VAL A 10 5.91 9.53 -39.51
CA VAL A 10 7.14 9.14 -38.80
C VAL A 10 6.79 8.09 -37.77
N ARG A 11 7.26 6.87 -38.00
CA ARG A 11 7.33 5.78 -37.03
C ARG A 11 8.70 5.86 -36.38
N GLN A 12 8.76 5.95 -35.05
CA GLN A 12 9.81 5.28 -34.30
C GLN A 12 9.14 4.46 -33.19
N ARG A 13 9.47 3.17 -33.20
CA ARG A 13 9.13 2.20 -32.19
C ARG A 13 9.93 2.52 -30.93
N ALA A 14 9.26 2.60 -29.79
CA ALA A 14 9.86 2.18 -28.53
C ALA A 14 8.88 1.18 -27.91
N SER A 15 9.26 -0.09 -27.98
CA SER A 15 8.69 -1.13 -27.14
C SER A 15 9.07 -0.77 -25.71
N ALA A 16 8.08 -0.53 -24.86
CA ALA A 16 8.26 -0.62 -23.43
C ALA A 16 7.05 -1.37 -22.90
N HIS A 17 7.22 -2.69 -22.75
CA HIS A 17 6.54 -3.42 -21.69
C HIS A 17 6.87 -2.68 -20.40
N ARG A 18 6.02 -1.74 -20.00
CA ARG A 18 6.07 -1.18 -18.66
C ARG A 18 5.39 -2.22 -17.80
N GLY A 19 6.21 -3.07 -17.18
CA GLY A 19 5.76 -3.97 -16.14
C GLY A 19 4.90 -3.17 -15.17
N THR A 20 3.73 -3.71 -14.86
CA THR A 20 2.91 -3.23 -13.77
C THR A 20 3.72 -3.43 -12.50
N GLU A 21 4.47 -2.40 -12.11
CA GLU A 21 5.19 -2.35 -10.84
C GLU A 21 4.12 -2.29 -9.74
N ARG A 22 4.02 -3.40 -9.02
CA ARG A 22 3.06 -3.66 -7.96
C ARG A 22 3.77 -3.39 -6.64
N SER A 23 3.30 -2.42 -5.87
CA SER A 23 3.96 -1.95 -4.66
C SER A 23 2.93 -1.80 -3.55
N ASP A 24 2.94 -2.69 -2.56
CA ASP A 24 2.14 -2.54 -1.34
C ASP A 24 2.91 -3.01 -0.10
N ALA A 25 2.82 -2.23 0.96
CA ALA A 25 3.32 -2.53 2.30
C ALA A 25 2.35 -3.52 3.03
N PRO A 26 2.52 -3.82 4.34
CA PRO A 26 2.12 -5.10 4.92
C PRO A 26 0.64 -5.49 4.76
N ARG A 27 0.43 -6.80 4.65
CA ARG A 27 -0.79 -7.61 4.44
C ARG A 27 -2.04 -7.39 5.29
N SER A 28 -2.34 -6.19 5.77
CA SER A 28 -3.55 -5.91 6.56
C SER A 28 -4.63 -5.33 5.65
N TRP A 29 -5.32 -6.20 4.91
CA TRP A 29 -6.36 -5.79 3.95
C TRP A 29 -7.75 -5.64 4.59
N ASP A 30 -7.83 -5.78 5.91
CA ASP A 30 -9.02 -5.51 6.71
C ASP A 30 -8.93 -4.12 7.38
N ASP A 31 -8.58 -3.11 6.59
CA ASP A 31 -8.31 -1.74 7.03
C ASP A 31 -9.60 -0.90 7.18
N HIS A 32 -10.72 -1.53 7.53
CA HIS A 32 -12.03 -0.86 7.54
C HIS A 32 -12.15 0.19 8.66
N VAL A 33 -13.07 1.15 8.50
CA VAL A 33 -13.26 2.31 9.39
C VAL A 33 -13.45 1.94 10.87
N LYS A 34 -13.96 0.73 11.18
CA LYS A 34 -14.09 0.25 12.56
C LYS A 34 -12.76 -0.09 13.25
N ASN A 35 -11.65 -0.18 12.50
CA ASN A 35 -10.30 -0.41 12.99
C ASN A 35 -9.53 0.90 13.22
N ILE A 36 -10.23 2.03 13.24
CA ILE A 36 -9.72 3.35 13.61
C ILE A 36 -10.54 3.85 14.79
N ALA A 37 -9.88 4.14 15.92
CA ALA A 37 -10.52 4.70 17.10
C ALA A 37 -9.78 5.92 17.62
N PHE A 38 -10.48 6.73 18.40
CA PHE A 38 -9.92 7.88 19.10
C PHE A 38 -10.10 7.70 20.60
N LEU A 39 -9.08 8.08 21.36
CA LEU A 39 -9.13 8.17 22.81
C LEU A 39 -9.46 9.60 23.21
N MET A 40 -10.34 9.76 24.20
CA MET A 40 -10.59 11.03 24.84
C MET A 40 -10.13 10.97 26.29
N ASP A 41 -9.33 11.93 26.71
CA ASP A 41 -8.95 12.04 28.10
C ASP A 41 -10.04 12.73 28.94
N LYS A 42 -9.86 12.76 30.26
CA LYS A 42 -10.82 13.36 31.20
C LYS A 42 -10.98 14.88 31.01
N SER A 43 -10.06 15.54 30.31
CA SER A 43 -10.13 16.96 29.98
C SER A 43 -10.86 17.22 28.66
N GLY A 44 -11.30 16.17 27.97
CA GLY A 44 -11.98 16.26 26.68
C GLY A 44 -11.04 16.33 25.48
N GLN A 45 -9.73 16.10 25.67
CA GLN A 45 -8.77 16.12 24.58
C GLN A 45 -8.78 14.78 23.84
N TRP A 46 -8.92 14.87 22.52
CA TRP A 46 -8.95 13.72 21.63
C TRP A 46 -7.56 13.41 21.07
N SER A 47 -7.23 12.14 20.99
CA SER A 47 -6.03 11.61 20.35
C SER A 47 -6.36 10.35 19.56
N LEU A 48 -5.56 10.03 18.55
CA LEU A 48 -5.69 8.75 17.86
C LEU A 48 -5.34 7.61 18.81
N SER A 49 -6.12 6.53 18.84
CA SER A 49 -5.76 5.35 19.62
C SER A 49 -4.49 4.69 19.06
N PRO A 50 -3.78 3.90 19.88
CA PRO A 50 -2.84 2.92 19.34
C PRO A 50 -3.54 2.03 18.30
N ALA A 51 -2.78 1.51 17.34
CA ALA A 51 -3.30 0.54 16.38
C ALA A 51 -3.77 -0.73 17.10
N PHE A 52 -4.91 -1.26 16.69
CA PHE A 52 -5.49 -2.48 17.23
C PHE A 52 -6.04 -3.34 16.08
N ASP A 53 -6.37 -4.60 16.39
CA ASP A 53 -6.88 -5.59 15.43
C ASP A 53 -5.99 -5.80 14.18
N LEU A 54 -4.68 -5.72 14.38
CA LEU A 54 -3.69 -6.01 13.33
C LEU A 54 -3.56 -7.52 13.15
N THR A 55 -4.27 -8.07 12.18
CA THR A 55 -4.21 -9.49 11.82
C THR A 55 -3.77 -9.69 10.37
N TYR A 56 -3.03 -10.77 10.11
CA TYR A 56 -2.76 -11.17 8.74
C TYR A 56 -4.05 -11.75 8.14
N SER A 57 -4.70 -10.97 7.27
CA SER A 57 -6.01 -11.32 6.71
C SER A 57 -5.98 -11.62 5.21
N PHE A 58 -4.81 -11.53 4.56
CA PHE A 58 -4.72 -11.73 3.12
C PHE A 58 -5.14 -13.14 2.69
N ASN A 59 -6.20 -13.20 1.88
CA ASN A 59 -6.63 -14.40 1.20
C ASN A 59 -6.87 -14.11 -0.29
N PRO A 60 -6.01 -14.61 -1.21
CA PRO A 60 -6.14 -14.33 -2.64
C PRO A 60 -7.44 -14.86 -3.25
N SER A 61 -8.03 -15.91 -2.66
CA SER A 61 -9.27 -16.53 -3.13
C SER A 61 -10.51 -16.01 -2.39
N GLY A 62 -10.34 -15.14 -1.40
CA GLY A 62 -11.43 -14.55 -0.63
C GLY A 62 -12.07 -13.37 -1.36
N LEU A 63 -13.39 -13.25 -1.31
CA LEU A 63 -14.10 -12.13 -1.93
C LEU A 63 -13.76 -10.76 -1.28
N TRP A 64 -13.45 -10.77 0.02
CA TRP A 64 -13.32 -9.55 0.83
C TRP A 64 -11.89 -9.22 1.23
N THR A 65 -11.00 -10.20 1.33
CA THR A 65 -9.60 -9.98 1.73
C THR A 65 -8.61 -10.30 0.61
N ALA A 66 -9.09 -10.17 -0.64
CA ALA A 66 -8.28 -10.17 -1.87
C ALA A 66 -7.91 -8.76 -2.37
N SER A 67 -8.33 -7.69 -1.68
CA SER A 67 -7.82 -6.33 -1.86
C SER A 67 -8.04 -5.49 -0.60
N HIS A 68 -7.44 -4.29 -0.53
CA HIS A 68 -7.77 -3.32 0.53
C HIS A 68 -9.27 -3.01 0.57
N GLN A 69 -9.81 -2.78 1.77
CA GLN A 69 -11.20 -2.35 1.96
C GLN A 69 -11.32 -0.84 1.76
N MET A 70 -10.32 -0.06 2.19
CA MET A 70 -10.23 1.37 1.93
C MET A 70 -9.48 1.68 0.63
N THR A 71 -9.74 2.87 0.07
CA THR A 71 -9.01 3.37 -1.10
C THR A 71 -7.94 4.38 -0.70
N LEU A 72 -6.79 4.33 -1.38
CA LEU A 72 -5.79 5.38 -1.37
C LEU A 72 -5.74 5.98 -2.77
N ASN A 73 -6.03 7.28 -2.89
CA ASN A 73 -6.05 7.98 -4.18
C ASN A 73 -6.92 7.27 -5.24
N GLY A 74 -8.07 6.71 -4.82
CA GLY A 74 -8.99 5.96 -5.68
C GLY A 74 -8.56 4.53 -6.05
N LYS A 75 -7.40 4.06 -5.56
CA LYS A 75 -6.88 2.70 -5.80
C LYS A 75 -7.10 1.80 -4.57
N ARG A 76 -7.13 0.48 -4.77
CA ARG A 76 -7.19 -0.55 -3.71
C ARG A 76 -6.04 -1.57 -3.76
N ASP A 77 -5.15 -1.41 -4.73
CA ASP A 77 -3.97 -2.24 -5.01
C ASP A 77 -3.04 -1.42 -5.93
N ALA A 78 -1.78 -1.85 -6.05
CA ALA A 78 -0.74 -1.24 -6.87
C ALA A 78 -0.51 0.25 -6.55
N PHE A 79 -0.26 0.53 -5.27
CA PHE A 79 0.06 1.87 -4.81
C PHE A 79 1.47 2.29 -5.23
N THR A 80 1.61 3.53 -5.65
CA THR A 80 2.90 4.16 -5.97
C THR A 80 3.23 5.21 -4.93
N ILE A 81 4.48 5.66 -4.83
CA ILE A 81 4.83 6.74 -3.90
C ILE A 81 4.02 8.03 -4.15
N GLU A 82 3.60 8.27 -5.38
CA GLU A 82 2.76 9.42 -5.73
C GLU A 82 1.35 9.33 -5.13
N ASP A 83 0.80 8.13 -4.95
CA ASP A 83 -0.49 7.95 -4.27
C ASP A 83 -0.40 8.33 -2.79
N PHE A 84 0.72 7.98 -2.13
CA PHE A 84 1.00 8.38 -0.75
C PHE A 84 1.24 9.89 -0.63
N LYS A 85 1.98 10.49 -1.57
CA LYS A 85 2.19 11.95 -1.60
C LYS A 85 0.88 12.72 -1.79
N ALA A 86 -0.01 12.25 -2.66
CA ALA A 86 -1.32 12.86 -2.86
C ALA A 86 -2.19 12.82 -1.59
N CYS A 87 -2.19 11.68 -0.90
CA CYS A 87 -2.87 11.54 0.39
C CYS A 87 -2.27 12.48 1.46
N ALA A 88 -0.95 12.51 1.57
CA ALA A 88 -0.23 13.36 2.53
C ALA A 88 -0.49 14.85 2.29
N HIS A 89 -0.57 15.27 1.02
CA HIS A 89 -0.96 16.64 0.67
C HIS A 89 -2.38 16.96 1.15
N THR A 90 -3.34 16.06 0.92
CA THR A 90 -4.73 16.21 1.40
C THR A 90 -4.80 16.29 2.93
N ALA A 91 -3.95 15.54 3.61
CA ALA A 91 -3.81 15.55 5.07
C ALA A 91 -2.96 16.71 5.62
N SER A 92 -2.56 17.68 4.78
CA SER A 92 -1.69 18.81 5.18
C SER A 92 -0.39 18.40 5.87
N MET A 93 0.15 17.24 5.47
CA MET A 93 1.39 16.69 6.04
C MET A 93 2.62 17.47 5.54
N LYS A 94 3.67 17.54 6.37
CA LYS A 94 4.95 18.14 5.97
C LYS A 94 5.53 17.42 4.75
N ARG A 95 6.10 18.19 3.81
CA ARG A 95 6.79 17.68 2.62
C ARG A 95 7.86 16.65 3.02
N GLY A 96 7.92 15.53 2.31
CA GLY A 96 8.89 14.46 2.57
C GLY A 96 8.48 13.49 3.69
N ARG A 97 7.42 13.80 4.47
CA ARG A 97 7.04 12.94 5.60
C ARG A 97 6.39 11.63 5.14
N ALA A 98 5.62 11.66 4.06
CA ALA A 98 5.00 10.46 3.50
C ALA A 98 6.07 9.45 3.05
N GLU A 99 7.08 9.94 2.35
CA GLU A 99 8.20 9.17 1.86
C GLU A 99 9.04 8.60 3.01
N ALA A 100 9.28 9.40 4.05
CA ALA A 100 9.95 8.93 5.26
C ALA A 100 9.16 7.80 5.95
N ILE A 101 7.84 7.95 6.10
CA ILE A 101 6.99 6.92 6.71
C ILE A 101 7.01 5.63 5.87
N VAL A 102 6.86 5.73 4.54
CA VAL A 102 6.90 4.56 3.65
C VAL A 102 8.26 3.86 3.76
N ALA A 103 9.37 4.62 3.76
CA ALA A 103 10.71 4.06 3.92
C ALA A 103 10.91 3.38 5.29
N GLU A 104 10.46 4.00 6.37
CA GLU A 104 10.49 3.43 7.73
C GLU A 104 9.73 2.09 7.78
N VAL A 105 8.51 2.06 7.23
CA VAL A 105 7.69 0.84 7.20
C VAL A 105 8.35 -0.24 6.35
N LEU A 106 8.85 0.08 5.16
CA LEU A 106 9.54 -0.90 4.30
C LEU A 106 10.79 -1.47 4.97
N ALA A 107 11.57 -0.63 5.65
CA ALA A 107 12.74 -1.09 6.39
C ALA A 107 12.37 -2.09 7.49
N VAL A 108 11.28 -1.86 8.22
CA VAL A 108 10.80 -2.79 9.25
C VAL A 108 10.27 -4.08 8.61
N VAL A 109 9.39 -3.98 7.61
CA VAL A 109 8.77 -5.15 6.96
C VAL A 109 9.80 -6.01 6.24
N SER A 110 10.89 -5.43 5.73
CA SER A 110 12.01 -6.18 5.14
C SER A 110 12.68 -7.16 6.12
N ARG A 111 12.54 -6.92 7.42
CA ARG A 111 13.06 -7.76 8.50
C ARG A 111 12.05 -8.79 8.99
N TRP A 112 10.94 -9.01 8.28
CA TRP A 112 9.87 -9.96 8.61
C TRP A 112 10.40 -11.30 9.15
N GLN A 113 11.37 -11.91 8.48
CA GLN A 113 11.91 -13.22 8.87
C GLN A 113 12.51 -13.22 10.29
N VAL A 114 13.16 -12.11 10.69
CA VAL A 114 13.72 -11.97 12.04
C VAL A 114 12.59 -11.92 13.06
N TYR A 115 11.62 -11.02 12.85
CA TYR A 115 10.49 -10.85 13.77
C TYR A 115 9.61 -12.10 13.87
N ALA A 116 9.34 -12.76 12.74
CA ALA A 116 8.48 -13.94 12.70
C ALA A 116 9.13 -15.14 13.41
N ARG A 117 10.44 -15.32 13.26
CA ARG A 117 11.20 -16.33 14.01
C ARG A 117 11.20 -16.02 15.50
N ASP A 118 11.52 -14.78 15.88
CA ASP A 118 11.61 -14.38 17.28
C ASP A 118 10.24 -14.48 17.98
N ALA A 119 9.14 -14.29 17.24
CA ALA A 119 7.76 -14.48 17.70
C ALA A 119 7.26 -15.95 17.67
N GLY A 120 8.07 -16.90 17.19
CA GLY A 120 7.70 -18.32 17.14
C GLY A 120 6.66 -18.69 16.08
N VAL A 121 6.53 -17.89 15.00
CA VAL A 121 5.66 -18.21 13.86
C VAL A 121 6.12 -19.52 13.21
N LEU A 122 5.20 -20.40 12.80
CA LEU A 122 5.57 -21.64 12.11
C LEU A 122 6.32 -21.34 10.79
N VAL A 123 7.39 -22.09 10.50
CA VAL A 123 8.23 -21.87 9.30
C VAL A 123 7.41 -21.79 8.01
N ALA A 124 6.45 -22.69 7.83
CA ALA A 124 5.55 -22.68 6.66
C ALA A 124 4.79 -21.35 6.53
N TRP A 125 4.36 -20.75 7.65
CA TRP A 125 3.69 -19.45 7.68
C TRP A 125 4.66 -18.30 7.45
N GLN A 126 5.89 -18.38 7.98
CA GLN A 126 6.92 -17.37 7.72
C GLN A 126 7.22 -17.26 6.23
N GLU A 127 7.38 -18.40 5.55
CA GLU A 127 7.63 -18.48 4.12
C GLU A 127 6.42 -18.01 3.32
N GLN A 128 5.23 -18.53 3.64
CA GLN A 128 4.00 -18.16 2.95
C GLN A 128 3.77 -16.65 3.03
N ILE A 129 3.79 -16.07 4.24
CA ILE A 129 3.59 -14.62 4.42
C ILE A 129 4.75 -13.85 3.78
N GLY A 130 5.98 -14.31 3.90
CA GLY A 130 7.17 -13.64 3.34
C GLY A 130 7.09 -13.46 1.83
N GLN A 131 6.62 -14.48 1.10
CA GLN A 131 6.41 -14.40 -0.37
C GLN A 131 5.38 -13.35 -0.78
N THR A 132 4.56 -12.90 0.16
CA THR A 132 3.51 -11.93 -0.09
C THR A 132 3.89 -10.48 0.11
N LEU A 133 5.00 -10.22 0.80
CA LEU A 133 5.44 -8.87 1.14
C LEU A 133 6.05 -8.21 -0.12
N ARG A 134 5.48 -7.10 -0.58
CA ARG A 134 6.00 -6.37 -1.75
C ARG A 134 6.96 -5.28 -1.28
N LEU A 135 8.24 -5.62 -1.22
CA LEU A 135 9.30 -4.75 -0.67
C LEU A 135 9.97 -3.83 -1.69
N GLY A 136 9.56 -3.88 -2.96
CA GLY A 136 10.15 -3.08 -4.04
C GLY A 136 9.11 -2.29 -4.84
N GLY A 137 9.58 -1.25 -5.55
CA GLY A 137 8.81 -0.56 -6.60
C GLY A 137 7.93 0.60 -6.16
N PHE A 138 8.35 1.44 -5.20
CA PHE A 138 7.62 2.66 -4.82
C PHE A 138 8.15 3.91 -5.51
#